data_AF-A0A1I7ZLW8-F1
#
_entry.id   AF-A0A1I7ZLW8-F1
#
_cell.length_a   1.000
_cell.length_b   1.000
_cell.length_c   1.000
_cell.angle_alpha   90.00
_cell.angle_beta   90.00
_cell.angle_gamma   90.00
#
_symmetry.space_group_name_H-M   'P 1'
#
loop_
_entity.id
_entity.type
_entity.pdbx_description
1 polymer ?
#
loop_
_entity_poly.entity_id
_entity_poly.type
_entity_poly.pdbx_seq_one_letter_code
_entity_poly.pdbx_strand_id
1 'polypeptide(L)'
;MEQFFESAGFLYFVSCRARDLKQHTIDTILEKFSPIDNGHFCITKSLDMTQVSRLFEKCAPSEKKVVVEVSTSFSMEGIALTDLIDFGKYYPTKAVCEERKYLRYLDASKLEFRVQNSNDRRLTWQWSDGTVPWMV
;
A
#
# COMPACT_ATOMS: atom_id res chain seq x y z
N MET A 1 11.26 16.73 12.33
CA MET A 1 10.68 15.69 11.45
C MET A 1 9.37 16.18 10.86
N GLU A 2 8.42 16.69 11.66
CA GLU A 2 7.14 17.23 11.16
C GLU A 2 7.35 18.37 10.14
N GLN A 3 8.16 19.37 10.49
CA GLN A 3 8.53 20.48 9.59
C GLN A 3 9.13 20.04 8.24
N PHE A 4 9.82 18.90 8.20
CA PHE A 4 10.36 18.37 6.94
C PHE A 4 9.22 17.93 6.03
N PHE A 5 8.27 17.15 6.56
CA PHE A 5 7.13 16.69 5.76
C PHE A 5 6.23 17.84 5.34
N GLU A 6 6.02 18.85 6.19
CA GLU A 6 5.23 20.05 5.85
C GLU A 6 5.83 20.82 4.68
N SER A 7 7.15 21.04 4.70
CA SER A 7 7.88 21.80 3.68
C SER A 7 8.27 21.01 2.43
N ALA A 8 8.27 19.68 2.50
CA ALA A 8 8.62 18.83 1.37
C ALA A 8 7.66 19.02 0.18
N GLY A 9 8.17 18.83 -1.04
CA GLY A 9 7.33 18.69 -2.23
C GLY A 9 6.64 17.32 -2.26
N PHE A 10 6.56 16.72 -3.45
CA PHE A 10 6.12 15.34 -3.56
C PHE A 10 7.15 14.37 -2.96
N LEU A 11 6.64 13.30 -2.33
CA LEU A 11 7.42 12.23 -1.77
C LEU A 11 7.28 10.99 -2.67
N TYR A 12 8.39 10.50 -3.21
CA TYR A 12 8.38 9.34 -4.11
C TYR A 12 8.91 8.06 -3.46
N PHE A 13 9.78 8.25 -2.45
CA PHE A 13 10.39 7.19 -1.67
C PHE A 13 10.27 7.56 -0.19
N VAL A 14 9.34 6.91 0.51
CA VAL A 14 9.11 7.08 1.94
C VAL A 14 9.59 5.82 2.66
N SER A 15 10.50 6.01 3.61
CA SER A 15 10.91 4.96 4.56
C SER A 15 11.05 5.60 5.93
N CYS A 16 9.97 5.61 6.70
CA CYS A 16 9.90 6.27 7.99
C CYS A 16 9.71 5.26 9.13
N ARG A 17 10.73 5.11 9.97
CA ARG A 17 10.71 4.20 11.13
C ARG A 17 10.31 4.86 12.45
N ALA A 18 9.86 6.11 12.40
CA ALA A 18 9.43 6.85 13.59
C ALA A 18 8.11 6.28 14.15
N ARG A 19 8.11 5.94 15.46
CA ARG A 19 6.94 5.38 16.16
C ARG A 19 5.98 6.46 16.68
N ASP A 20 6.50 7.66 16.92
CA ASP A 20 5.78 8.77 17.56
C ASP A 20 5.32 9.83 16.56
N LEU A 21 5.08 9.46 15.30
CA LEU A 21 4.46 10.36 14.33
C LEU A 21 3.05 10.74 14.79
N LYS A 22 2.79 12.04 14.85
CA LYS A 22 1.44 12.57 15.06
C LYS A 22 0.58 12.28 13.85
N GLN A 23 -0.73 12.16 14.08
CA GLN A 23 -1.71 11.84 13.03
C GLN A 23 -1.62 12.80 11.84
N HIS A 24 -1.55 14.11 12.11
CA HIS A 24 -1.46 15.12 11.05
C HIS A 24 -0.23 14.91 10.16
N THR A 25 0.89 14.46 10.72
CA THR A 25 2.13 14.21 9.97
C THR A 25 1.97 13.03 9.04
N ILE A 26 1.26 11.98 9.46
CA ILE A 26 0.92 10.83 8.62
C ILE A 26 0.04 11.29 7.46
N ASP A 27 -0.98 12.10 7.73
CA ASP A 27 -1.87 12.63 6.70
C ASP A 27 -1.11 13.49 5.68
N THR A 28 -0.17 14.33 6.14
CA THR A 28 0.72 15.11 5.26
C THR A 28 1.61 14.21 4.41
N ILE A 29 2.17 13.14 4.99
CA ILE A 29 2.98 12.15 4.24
C ILE A 29 2.14 11.49 3.14
N LEU A 30 0.91 11.06 3.46
CA LEU A 30 -0.01 10.42 2.50
C LEU A 30 -0.44 11.39 1.40
N GLU A 31 -0.69 12.65 1.74
CA GLU A 31 -1.04 13.70 0.79
C GLU A 31 0.11 13.98 -0.19
N LYS A 32 1.35 14.07 0.32
CA LYS A 32 2.53 14.38 -0.49
C LYS A 32 3.08 13.17 -1.24
N PHE A 33 2.77 11.95 -0.81
CA PHE A 33 3.24 10.75 -1.49
C PHE A 33 2.72 10.69 -2.93
N SER A 34 3.59 10.54 -3.92
CA SER A 34 3.21 10.43 -5.33
C SER A 34 3.74 9.11 -5.89
N PRO A 35 2.88 8.19 -6.32
CA PRO A 35 3.32 6.95 -6.96
C PRO A 35 4.10 7.27 -8.23
N ILE A 36 5.29 6.71 -8.35
CA ILE A 36 6.13 6.72 -9.55
C ILE A 36 6.68 5.31 -9.77
N ASP A 37 7.25 5.06 -10.95
CA ASP A 37 7.93 3.79 -11.20
C ASP A 37 9.14 3.64 -10.29
N ASN A 38 9.23 2.47 -9.64
CA ASN A 38 10.16 2.16 -8.55
C ASN A 38 9.93 3.01 -7.29
N GLY A 39 8.73 3.58 -7.13
CA GLY A 39 8.32 4.26 -5.91
C GLY A 39 8.20 3.29 -4.73
N HIS A 40 8.39 3.83 -3.52
CA HIS A 40 8.33 3.03 -2.30
C HIS A 40 7.66 3.81 -1.17
N PHE A 41 6.79 3.15 -0.43
CA PHE A 41 6.16 3.70 0.76
C PHE A 41 6.24 2.72 1.91
N CYS A 42 6.98 3.06 2.95
CA CYS A 42 7.06 2.30 4.18
C CYS A 42 7.01 3.23 5.38
N ILE A 43 6.06 2.99 6.27
CA ILE A 43 5.98 3.65 7.57
C ILE A 43 5.72 2.62 8.67
N THR A 44 6.43 2.74 9.80
CA THR A 44 6.28 1.82 10.93
C THR A 44 5.06 2.14 11.79
N LYS A 45 4.55 3.37 11.71
CA LYS A 45 3.33 3.77 12.42
C LYS A 45 2.11 3.08 11.81
N SER A 46 1.25 2.54 12.66
CA SER A 46 -0.01 1.92 12.23
C SER A 46 -0.94 2.94 11.59
N LEU A 47 -1.47 2.61 10.42
CA LEU A 47 -2.52 3.35 9.72
C LEU A 47 -3.90 2.83 10.11
N ASP A 48 -4.86 3.74 10.18
CA ASP A 48 -6.28 3.39 10.28
C ASP A 48 -6.87 2.99 8.91
N MET A 49 -8.11 2.48 8.95
CA MET A 49 -8.81 1.99 7.76
C MET A 49 -8.90 3.04 6.65
N THR A 50 -9.24 4.28 7.01
CA THR A 50 -9.39 5.41 6.07
C THR A 50 -8.05 5.75 5.42
N GLN A 51 -6.96 5.77 6.20
CA GLN A 51 -5.61 6.04 5.70
C GLN A 51 -5.12 4.96 4.75
N VAL A 52 -5.35 3.69 5.08
CA VAL A 52 -5.01 2.55 4.22
C VAL A 52 -5.78 2.63 2.90
N SER A 53 -7.09 2.84 2.93
CA SER A 53 -7.91 2.98 1.71
C SER A 53 -7.45 4.16 0.86
N ARG A 54 -7.22 5.35 1.44
CA ARG A 54 -6.72 6.52 0.70
C ARG A 54 -5.37 6.26 0.00
N LEU A 55 -4.45 5.58 0.69
CA LEU A 55 -3.16 5.22 0.11
C LEU A 55 -3.33 4.26 -1.07
N PHE A 56 -4.20 3.27 -0.92
CA PHE A 56 -4.53 2.31 -1.98
C PHE A 56 -5.12 3.01 -3.21
N GLU A 57 -6.13 3.85 -3.01
CA GLU A 57 -6.81 4.58 -4.09
C GLU A 57 -5.89 5.54 -4.86
N LYS A 58 -4.79 5.96 -4.24
CA LYS A 58 -3.75 6.75 -4.91
C LYS A 58 -2.87 5.88 -5.81
N CYS A 59 -2.52 4.68 -5.35
CA CYS A 59 -1.59 3.79 -6.04
C CYS A 59 -2.27 2.97 -7.14
N ALA A 60 -3.45 2.41 -6.86
CA ALA A 60 -4.14 1.47 -7.75
C ALA A 60 -4.38 2.02 -9.18
N PRO A 61 -4.87 3.25 -9.38
CA PRO A 61 -5.08 3.80 -10.73
C PRO A 61 -3.82 4.49 -11.32
N SER A 62 -2.68 4.48 -10.62
CA SER A 62 -1.50 5.25 -11.06
C SER A 62 -0.74 4.61 -12.22
N GLU A 63 -0.97 3.31 -12.48
CA GLU A 63 -0.22 2.49 -13.45
C GLU A 63 1.31 2.57 -13.22
N LYS A 64 1.73 2.68 -11.94
CA LYS A 64 3.14 2.76 -11.55
C LYS A 64 3.60 1.53 -10.80
N LYS A 65 4.88 1.18 -11.00
CA LYS A 65 5.55 0.11 -10.27
C LYS A 65 5.92 0.59 -8.87
N VAL A 66 5.05 0.36 -7.89
CA VAL A 66 5.21 0.85 -6.53
C VAL A 66 5.14 -0.29 -5.52
N VAL A 67 5.93 -0.18 -4.46
CA VAL A 67 5.87 -1.08 -3.30
C VAL A 67 5.37 -0.28 -2.10
N VAL A 68 4.37 -0.80 -1.42
CA VAL A 68 3.79 -0.19 -0.21
C VAL A 68 3.80 -1.21 0.92
N GLU A 69 4.41 -0.85 2.03
CA GLU A 69 4.47 -1.64 3.26
C GLU A 69 3.93 -0.82 4.42
N VAL A 70 2.81 -1.24 5.01
CA VAL A 70 2.17 -0.52 6.11
C VAL A 70 1.73 -1.46 7.22
N SER A 71 1.84 -0.99 8.45
CA SER A 71 1.17 -1.61 9.59
C SER A 71 -0.25 -1.05 9.72
N THR A 72 -1.20 -1.87 10.12
CA THR A 72 -2.58 -1.47 10.39
C THR A 72 -2.81 -1.32 11.89
N SER A 73 -3.73 -0.43 12.29
CA SER A 73 -4.19 -0.33 13.68
C SER A 73 -5.29 -1.34 14.02
N PHE A 74 -5.88 -1.94 12.98
CA PHE A 74 -6.92 -2.96 13.05
C PHE A 74 -6.36 -4.35 12.71
N SER A 75 -7.01 -5.38 13.24
CA SER A 75 -6.70 -6.76 12.89
C SER A 75 -7.33 -7.12 11.56
N MET A 76 -6.58 -7.82 10.71
CA MET A 76 -7.12 -8.48 9.53
C MET A 76 -7.69 -9.87 9.86
N GLU A 77 -7.58 -10.31 11.11
CA GLU A 77 -8.23 -11.53 11.61
C GLU A 77 -9.75 -11.32 11.64
N GLY A 78 -10.45 -11.83 10.61
CA GLY A 78 -11.90 -11.71 10.46
C GLY A 78 -12.37 -10.59 9.54
N ILE A 79 -11.48 -9.71 9.07
CA ILE A 79 -11.76 -8.73 8.00
C ILE A 79 -11.17 -9.29 6.72
N ALA A 80 -11.99 -9.61 5.72
CA ALA A 80 -11.45 -9.97 4.43
C ALA A 80 -10.80 -8.72 3.80
N LEU A 81 -9.65 -8.88 3.15
CA LEU A 81 -9.03 -7.77 2.40
C LEU A 81 -10.01 -7.11 1.42
N THR A 82 -10.95 -7.89 0.89
CA THR A 82 -12.04 -7.44 0.01
C THR A 82 -13.07 -6.55 0.71
N ASP A 83 -13.19 -6.62 2.04
CA ASP A 83 -14.07 -5.74 2.82
C ASP A 83 -13.44 -4.34 3.01
N LEU A 84 -12.11 -4.26 2.95
CA LEU A 84 -11.34 -3.02 3.07
C LEU A 84 -11.22 -2.28 1.74
N ILE A 85 -11.00 -3.03 0.67
CA ILE A 85 -10.79 -2.52 -0.68
C ILE A 85 -11.63 -3.36 -1.63
N ASP A 86 -12.50 -2.69 -2.39
CA ASP A 86 -13.16 -3.32 -3.53
C ASP A 86 -12.16 -3.47 -4.68
N PHE A 87 -11.39 -4.57 -4.64
CA PHE A 87 -10.44 -4.88 -5.71
C PHE A 87 -11.14 -5.11 -7.05
N GLY A 88 -12.42 -5.52 -7.06
CA GLY A 88 -13.19 -5.73 -8.29
C GLY A 88 -13.40 -4.43 -9.07
N LYS A 89 -13.44 -3.29 -8.38
CA LYS A 89 -13.46 -1.95 -9.00
C LYS A 89 -12.21 -1.65 -9.83
N TYR A 90 -11.03 -2.12 -9.40
CA TYR A 90 -9.75 -1.78 -10.03
C TYR A 90 -9.18 -2.91 -10.89
N TYR A 91 -9.49 -4.15 -10.54
CA TYR A 91 -8.93 -5.35 -11.15
C TYR A 91 -10.07 -6.31 -11.53
N PRO A 92 -10.64 -6.18 -12.73
CA PRO A 92 -11.76 -7.01 -13.18
C PRO A 92 -11.37 -8.48 -13.43
N THR A 93 -10.07 -8.76 -13.56
CA THR A 93 -9.54 -10.13 -13.75
C THR A 93 -9.58 -10.90 -12.44
N LYS A 94 -9.90 -12.20 -12.51
CA LYS A 94 -10.00 -13.10 -11.34
C LYS A 94 -8.73 -13.06 -10.48
N ALA A 95 -8.93 -12.83 -9.18
CA ALA A 95 -7.89 -13.01 -8.17
C ALA A 95 -7.50 -14.49 -8.10
N VAL A 96 -6.21 -14.78 -8.12
CA VAL A 96 -5.71 -16.10 -7.69
C VAL A 96 -5.39 -15.98 -6.19
N CYS A 97 -6.18 -16.67 -5.37
CA CYS A 97 -5.95 -16.78 -3.93
C CYS A 97 -5.13 -18.06 -3.70
N GLU A 98 -3.83 -17.92 -3.46
CA GLU A 98 -2.96 -19.08 -3.24
C GLU A 98 -2.96 -19.54 -1.79
N GLU A 99 -3.33 -18.66 -0.85
CA GLU A 99 -3.53 -18.92 0.58
C GLU A 99 -4.19 -17.66 1.18
N ARG A 100 -4.86 -17.71 2.34
CA ARG A 100 -5.58 -16.56 2.97
C ARG A 100 -4.77 -15.26 3.11
N LYS A 101 -3.47 -15.30 2.85
CA LYS A 101 -2.50 -14.21 2.97
C LYS A 101 -2.09 -13.60 1.62
N TYR A 102 -2.49 -14.17 0.48
CA TYR A 102 -2.01 -13.78 -0.83
C TYR A 102 -3.16 -13.59 -1.81
N LEU A 103 -3.28 -12.41 -2.40
CA LEU A 103 -4.10 -12.20 -3.58
C LEU A 103 -3.25 -11.65 -4.71
N ARG A 104 -3.40 -12.26 -5.88
CA ARG A 104 -2.75 -11.86 -7.13
C ARG A 104 -3.82 -11.43 -8.12
N TYR A 105 -3.70 -10.21 -8.62
CA TYR A 105 -4.56 -9.64 -9.64
C TYR A 105 -3.72 -9.27 -10.87
N LEU A 106 -4.21 -9.62 -12.06
CA LEU A 106 -3.64 -9.14 -13.31
C LEU A 106 -4.50 -8.00 -13.84
N ASP A 107 -3.91 -6.82 -13.95
CA ASP A 107 -4.55 -5.71 -14.65
C ASP A 107 -4.43 -5.92 -16.18
N ALA A 108 -5.47 -5.53 -16.91
CA ALA A 108 -5.42 -5.39 -18.36
C ALA A 108 -4.35 -4.37 -18.80
N SER A 109 -3.93 -3.46 -17.91
CA SER A 109 -2.89 -2.44 -18.12
C SER A 109 -1.43 -2.95 -18.10
N LYS A 110 -1.19 -4.27 -17.99
CA LYS A 110 0.11 -4.99 -17.97
C LYS A 110 0.76 -5.15 -16.60
N LEU A 111 0.35 -4.42 -15.56
CA LEU A 111 0.92 -4.59 -14.23
C LEU A 111 0.17 -5.68 -13.44
N GLU A 112 0.96 -6.50 -12.77
CA GLU A 112 0.51 -7.44 -11.77
C GLU A 112 0.45 -6.76 -10.41
N PHE A 113 -0.71 -6.82 -9.78
CA PHE A 113 -0.92 -6.38 -8.40
C PHE A 113 -0.88 -7.59 -7.46
N ARG A 114 -0.02 -7.52 -6.44
CA ARG A 114 0.10 -8.52 -5.38
C ARG A 114 -0.18 -7.86 -4.03
N VAL A 115 -0.96 -8.54 -3.20
CA VAL A 115 -1.14 -8.19 -1.78
C VAL A 115 -0.73 -9.35 -0.90
N GLN A 116 0.05 -9.04 0.13
CA GLN A 116 0.42 -9.94 1.20
C GLN A 116 -0.04 -9.37 2.55
N ASN A 117 -0.68 -10.20 3.36
CA ASN A 117 -0.93 -9.91 4.78
C ASN A 117 -0.01 -10.77 5.66
N SER A 118 0.95 -10.13 6.30
CA SER A 118 1.88 -10.76 7.25
C SER A 118 1.42 -10.48 8.69
N ASN A 119 1.32 -11.54 9.49
CA ASN A 119 1.01 -11.49 10.94
C ASN A 119 -0.23 -10.64 11.29
N ASP A 120 -1.26 -10.67 10.44
CA ASP A 120 -2.58 -10.05 10.62
C ASP A 120 -2.62 -8.52 10.78
N ARG A 121 -1.47 -7.84 10.70
CA ARG A 121 -1.37 -6.39 10.91
C ARG A 121 -0.38 -5.69 10.00
N ARG A 122 0.23 -6.40 9.05
CA ARG A 122 1.18 -5.80 8.10
C ARG A 122 0.81 -6.15 6.68
N LEU A 123 0.37 -5.12 5.97
CA LEU A 123 0.00 -5.19 4.57
C LEU A 123 1.19 -4.81 3.71
N THR A 124 1.47 -5.66 2.72
CA THR A 124 2.42 -5.35 1.66
C THR A 124 1.69 -5.41 0.34
N TRP A 125 1.82 -4.34 -0.44
CA TRP A 125 1.27 -4.22 -1.78
C TRP A 125 2.39 -4.00 -2.77
N GLN A 126 2.29 -4.65 -3.92
CA GLN A 126 3.25 -4.51 -4.97
C GLN A 126 2.54 -4.45 -6.32
N TRP A 127 2.85 -3.40 -7.08
CA TRP A 127 2.53 -3.28 -8.49
C TRP A 127 3.81 -3.48 -9.29
N SER A 128 3.84 -4.45 -10.20
CA SER A 128 5.06 -4.82 -10.96
C SER A 128 4.74 -5.47 -12.30
N ASP A 129 5.72 -5.66 -13.19
CA ASP A 129 5.52 -6.34 -14.49
C ASP A 129 5.32 -7.87 -14.37
N GLY A 130 5.15 -8.41 -13.16
CA GLY A 130 4.99 -9.85 -12.90
C GLY A 130 6.28 -10.69 -13.00
N THR A 131 7.37 -10.11 -13.50
CA THR A 131 8.68 -10.78 -13.67
C THR A 131 9.57 -10.76 -12.43
N VAL A 132 9.27 -9.92 -11.45
CA VAL A 132 10.10 -9.73 -10.26
C VAL A 132 9.67 -10.74 -9.19
N PRO A 133 10.58 -11.65 -8.75
CA PRO A 133 10.35 -12.47 -7.56
C PRO A 133 10.23 -11.57 -6.33
N TRP A 134 9.48 -12.00 -5.31
CA TRP A 134 9.46 -11.29 -4.04
C TRP A 134 10.89 -11.14 -3.51
N MET A 135 11.29 -9.91 -3.14
CA MET A 135 12.45 -9.73 -2.28
C MET A 135 12.02 -10.21 -0.89
N VAL A 136 12.43 -11.45 -0.56
CA VAL A 136 12.25 -12.08 0.76
C VAL A 136 13.25 -11.48 1.75
#